data_AF-A0A4R3J7L7-F1
#
_entry.id   AF-A0A4R3J7L7-F1
#
_cell.length_a   1.000
_cell.length_b   1.000
_cell.length_c   1.000
_cell.angle_alpha   90.00
_cell.angle_beta   90.00
_cell.angle_gamma   90.00
#
_symmetry.space_group_name_H-M   'P 1'
#
loop_
_entity.id
_entity.type
_entity.pdbx_description
1 polymer ?
#
loop_
_entity_poly.entity_id
_entity_poly.type
_entity_poly.pdbx_seq_one_letter_code
_entity_poly.pdbx_strand_id
1 'polypeptide(L)'
;MIRVQREDFDVGREIALLHENNAAIGGICTFVGLVRDFADGDTLAAMTLEHYPAMTEKALGDIEAEALARWPLDATVIIHRHGRLRAGDRIVLVGAASAHREAAFEACHFLIDWLKTKAPFWKLEEGARERRWVAAKVEDTAAAKKWE
;
A
#
# COMPACT_ATOMS: atom_id res chain seq x y z
N MET A 1 4.85 -7.21 8.56
CA MET A 1 5.25 -5.94 9.22
C MET A 1 4.37 -4.82 8.69
N ILE A 2 3.72 -4.07 9.57
CA ILE A 2 2.83 -2.96 9.21
C ILE A 2 3.35 -1.66 9.82
N ARG A 3 3.45 -0.60 9.02
CA ARG A 3 3.78 0.76 9.48
C ARG A 3 2.97 1.82 8.76
N VAL A 4 2.42 2.76 9.52
CA VAL A 4 1.85 4.00 9.00
C VAL A 4 2.69 5.16 9.51
N GLN A 5 3.31 5.91 8.61
CA GLN A 5 4.35 6.90 8.96
C GLN A 5 4.31 8.14 8.05
N ARG A 6 4.98 9.24 8.42
CA ARG A 6 5.07 10.43 7.55
C ARG A 6 6.29 10.36 6.64
N GLU A 7 7.37 9.87 7.22
CA GLU A 7 8.70 9.80 6.64
C GLU A 7 8.71 8.86 5.44
N ASP A 8 9.58 9.15 4.48
CA ASP A 8 9.83 8.23 3.37
C ASP A 8 10.47 6.93 3.88
N PHE A 9 10.38 5.87 3.09
CA PHE A 9 10.95 4.55 3.39
C PHE A 9 12.06 4.20 2.39
N ASP A 10 12.92 3.23 2.67
CA ASP A 10 13.95 2.76 1.73
C ASP A 10 13.53 1.40 1.16
N VAL A 11 13.16 1.33 -0.12
CA VAL A 11 12.60 0.10 -0.71
C VAL A 11 13.61 -1.06 -0.64
N GLY A 12 14.90 -0.80 -0.89
CA GLY A 12 15.93 -1.83 -0.86
C GLY A 12 16.12 -2.39 0.55
N ARG A 13 16.11 -1.51 1.56
CA ARG A 13 16.16 -1.90 2.96
C ARG A 13 14.96 -2.76 3.36
N GLU A 14 13.76 -2.36 2.96
CA GLU A 14 12.54 -3.11 3.32
C GLU A 14 12.48 -4.49 2.65
N ILE A 15 12.95 -4.60 1.40
CA ILE A 15 13.10 -5.89 0.73
C ILE A 15 14.13 -6.77 1.43
N ALA A 16 15.27 -6.20 1.85
CA ALA A 16 16.30 -6.96 2.57
C ALA A 16 15.76 -7.52 3.90
N LEU A 17 14.96 -6.73 4.63
CA LEU A 17 14.34 -7.16 5.90
C LEU A 17 13.33 -8.30 5.72
N LEU A 18 12.67 -8.41 4.57
CA LEU A 18 11.68 -9.47 4.32
C LEU A 18 12.28 -10.88 4.31
N HIS A 19 13.55 -11.02 3.94
CA HIS A 19 14.22 -12.32 3.83
C HIS A 19 15.42 -12.45 4.77
N GLU A 20 15.62 -11.48 5.66
CA GLU A 20 16.76 -11.48 6.57
C GLU A 20 16.73 -12.76 7.42
N ASN A 21 17.82 -13.53 7.35
CA ASN A 21 17.97 -14.81 8.03
C ASN A 21 16.96 -15.90 7.65
N ASN A 22 16.25 -15.80 6.52
CA ASN A 22 15.35 -16.85 6.03
C ASN A 22 15.73 -17.32 4.61
N ALA A 23 16.47 -18.43 4.55
CA ALA A 23 16.90 -19.05 3.29
C ALA A 23 15.80 -19.87 2.58
N ALA A 24 14.62 -20.04 3.18
CA ALA A 24 13.49 -20.75 2.56
C ALA A 24 12.73 -19.89 1.54
N ILE A 25 12.89 -18.56 1.59
CA ILE A 25 12.24 -17.63 0.67
C ILE A 25 12.86 -17.76 -0.72
N GLY A 26 12.04 -18.17 -1.69
CA GLY A 26 12.43 -18.33 -3.09
C GLY A 26 12.04 -17.15 -3.98
N GLY A 27 11.17 -16.24 -3.49
CA GLY A 27 10.77 -15.05 -4.22
C GLY A 27 10.11 -14.00 -3.34
N ILE A 28 10.30 -12.74 -3.72
CA ILE A 28 9.65 -11.58 -3.12
C ILE A 28 8.97 -10.80 -4.24
N CYS A 29 7.69 -10.49 -4.06
CA CYS A 29 6.96 -9.57 -4.91
C CYS A 29 6.67 -8.29 -4.12
N THR A 30 6.90 -7.13 -4.72
CA THR A 30 6.60 -5.83 -4.11
C THR A 30 5.89 -4.90 -5.09
N PHE A 31 4.99 -4.08 -4.57
CA PHE A 31 4.41 -2.94 -5.26
C PHE A 31 4.77 -1.65 -4.53
N VAL A 32 5.28 -0.67 -5.26
CA VAL A 32 5.56 0.68 -4.77
C VAL A 32 4.62 1.65 -5.47
N GLY A 33 3.72 2.26 -4.71
CA GLY A 33 2.89 3.35 -5.22
C GLY A 33 3.65 4.67 -5.17
N LEU A 34 3.54 5.44 -6.24
CA LEU A 34 4.04 6.81 -6.34
C LEU A 34 2.87 7.78 -6.51
N VAL A 35 3.01 9.00 -5.98
CA VAL A 35 2.08 10.09 -6.26
C VAL A 35 2.25 10.51 -7.72
N ARG A 36 1.16 10.51 -8.48
CA ARG A 36 1.15 10.98 -9.88
C ARG A 36 1.04 12.51 -9.93
N ASP A 37 1.59 13.08 -10.99
CA ASP A 37 1.57 14.52 -11.30
C ASP A 37 0.24 15.00 -11.92
N PHE A 38 -0.68 14.09 -12.21
CA PHE A 38 -2.02 14.39 -12.69
C PHE A 38 -3.11 13.66 -11.91
N ALA A 39 -4.20 14.38 -11.65
CA ALA A 39 -5.46 13.83 -11.14
C ALA A 39 -6.63 14.46 -11.92
N ASP A 40 -7.49 13.63 -12.49
CA ASP A 40 -8.70 14.02 -13.24
C ASP A 40 -8.52 15.13 -14.29
N GLY A 41 -7.36 15.17 -14.95
CA GLY A 41 -7.06 16.11 -16.03
C GLY A 41 -6.30 17.38 -15.62
N ASP A 42 -6.11 17.61 -14.31
CA ASP A 42 -5.37 18.76 -13.79
C ASP A 42 -4.00 18.36 -13.22
N THR A 43 -3.03 19.28 -13.33
CA THR A 43 -1.72 19.13 -12.69
C THR A 43 -1.85 19.19 -11.17
N LEU A 44 -1.44 18.11 -10.51
CA LEU A 44 -1.47 17.99 -9.05
C LEU A 44 -0.15 18.52 -8.47
N ALA A 45 -0.22 19.57 -7.65
CA ALA A 45 0.97 20.10 -6.97
C ALA A 45 1.36 19.25 -5.77
N ALA A 46 0.38 18.75 -5.03
CA ALA A 46 0.54 17.86 -3.90
C ALA A 46 -0.77 17.16 -3.54
N MET A 47 -0.68 16.11 -2.74
CA MET A 47 -1.81 15.55 -2.01
C MET A 47 -1.48 15.45 -0.52
N THR A 48 -2.47 15.68 0.32
CA THR A 48 -2.39 15.42 1.75
C THR A 48 -3.24 14.20 2.09
N LEU A 49 -2.62 13.23 2.76
CA LEU A 49 -3.31 12.06 3.28
C LEU A 49 -3.47 12.16 4.79
N GLU A 50 -4.69 11.95 5.23
CA GLU A 50 -5.05 11.79 6.64
C GLU A 50 -5.55 10.38 6.88
N HIS A 51 -5.41 9.91 8.12
CA HIS A 51 -5.84 8.57 8.51
C HIS A 51 -6.25 8.57 9.98
N TYR A 52 -7.02 7.56 10.37
CA TYR A 52 -7.37 7.32 11.77
C TYR A 52 -6.41 6.27 12.33
N PRO A 53 -5.44 6.61 13.19
CA PRO A 53 -4.33 5.71 13.52
C PRO A 53 -4.73 4.29 13.91
N ALA A 54 -5.53 4.15 14.97
CA ALA A 54 -5.91 2.83 15.49
C ALA A 54 -6.73 1.99 14.49
N MET A 55 -7.65 2.63 13.76
CA MET A 55 -8.51 1.93 12.79
C MET A 55 -7.74 1.55 11.53
N THR A 56 -6.79 2.38 11.11
CA THR A 56 -5.97 2.11 9.93
C THR A 56 -5.04 0.94 10.17
N GLU A 57 -4.29 0.97 11.27
CA GLU A 57 -3.36 -0.11 11.62
C GLU A 57 -4.11 -1.42 11.85
N LYS A 58 -5.28 -1.37 12.51
CA LYS A 58 -6.15 -2.55 12.66
C LYS A 58 -6.58 -3.10 11.30
N ALA A 59 -7.10 -2.26 10.40
CA ALA A 59 -7.56 -2.70 9.09
C ALA A 59 -6.41 -3.33 8.27
N LEU A 60 -5.21 -2.74 8.31
CA LEU A 60 -4.03 -3.31 7.66
C LEU A 60 -3.62 -4.65 8.29
N GLY A 61 -3.76 -4.78 9.61
CA GLY A 61 -3.54 -6.05 10.32
C GLY A 61 -4.51 -7.14 9.89
N ASP A 62 -5.79 -6.81 9.78
CA ASP A 62 -6.82 -7.75 9.33
C ASP A 62 -6.54 -8.22 7.88
N ILE A 63 -6.11 -7.31 6.99
CA ILE A 63 -5.73 -7.64 5.60
C ILE A 63 -4.48 -8.53 5.55
N GLU A 64 -3.44 -8.22 6.34
CA GLU A 64 -2.22 -9.03 6.43
C GLU A 64 -2.52 -10.45 6.93
N ALA A 65 -3.35 -10.55 7.98
CA ALA A 65 -3.77 -11.84 8.52
C ALA A 65 -4.52 -12.69 7.49
N GLU A 66 -5.41 -12.08 6.71
CA GLU A 66 -6.11 -12.77 5.63
C GLU A 66 -5.16 -13.26 4.53
N ALA A 67 -4.15 -12.46 4.16
CA ALA A 67 -3.14 -12.87 3.18
C ALA A 67 -2.34 -14.08 3.68
N LEU A 68 -1.92 -14.06 4.95
CA LEU A 68 -1.21 -15.17 5.60
C LEU A 68 -2.07 -16.43 5.72
N ALA A 69 -3.40 -16.30 5.81
CA ALA A 69 -4.31 -17.44 5.84
C ALA A 69 -4.54 -18.06 4.45
N ARG A 70 -4.49 -17.26 3.39
CA ARG A 70 -4.77 -17.70 2.01
C ARG A 70 -3.57 -18.27 1.28
N TRP A 71 -2.37 -17.76 1.56
CA TRP A 71 -1.15 -18.14 0.83
C TRP A 71 -0.04 -18.57 1.79
N PRO A 72 0.86 -19.48 1.36
CA PRO A 72 2.02 -19.89 2.14
C PRO A 72 3.10 -18.79 2.08
N LEU A 73 2.91 -17.72 2.85
CA LEU A 73 3.83 -16.59 2.93
C LEU A 73 4.77 -16.72 4.13
N ASP A 74 6.03 -16.41 3.91
CA ASP A 74 7.07 -16.38 4.94
C ASP A 74 7.13 -15.02 5.64
N ALA A 75 6.88 -13.95 4.87
CA ALA A 75 6.91 -12.59 5.38
C ALA A 75 6.08 -11.64 4.50
N THR A 76 5.62 -10.55 5.11
CA THR A 76 4.87 -9.47 4.47
C THR A 76 5.38 -8.12 4.95
N VAL A 77 5.26 -7.11 4.09
CA VAL A 77 5.51 -5.71 4.44
C VAL A 77 4.36 -4.86 3.93
N ILE A 78 3.87 -3.96 4.78
CA ILE A 78 2.90 -2.94 4.44
C ILE A 78 3.39 -1.64 5.07
N ILE A 79 3.78 -0.67 4.25
CA ILE A 79 4.11 0.67 4.69
C ILE A 79 3.24 1.64 3.92
N HIS A 80 2.49 2.47 4.65
CA HIS A 80 1.72 3.54 4.03
C HIS A 80 2.11 4.89 4.62
N ARG A 81 2.32 5.87 3.74
CA ARG A 81 2.66 7.23 4.16
C ARG A 81 1.40 8.07 4.38
N HIS A 82 1.48 9.01 5.31
CA HIS A 82 0.47 10.04 5.52
C HIS A 82 1.12 11.43 5.63
N GLY A 83 0.30 12.47 5.62
CA GLY A 83 0.74 13.86 5.50
C GLY A 83 0.83 14.31 4.04
N ARG A 84 1.55 15.41 3.80
CA ARG A 84 1.65 16.06 2.50
C ARG A 84 2.74 15.43 1.63
N LEU A 85 2.36 14.96 0.45
CA LEU A 85 3.19 14.28 -0.53
C LEU A 85 3.13 15.01 -1.88
N ARG A 86 4.24 15.07 -2.60
CA ARG A 86 4.39 15.70 -3.92
C ARG A 86 4.41 14.65 -5.02
N ALA A 87 4.18 15.08 -6.27
CA ALA A 87 4.35 14.21 -7.42
C ALA A 87 5.74 13.55 -7.42
N GLY A 88 5.78 12.24 -7.68
CA GLY A 88 6.98 11.41 -7.62
C GLY A 88 7.29 10.83 -6.23
N ASP A 89 6.69 11.35 -5.15
CA ASP A 89 6.92 10.79 -3.82
C ASP A 89 6.36 9.37 -3.72
N ARG A 90 7.11 8.49 -3.06
CA ARG A 90 6.63 7.16 -2.66
C ARG A 90 5.52 7.33 -1.63
N ILE A 91 4.41 6.62 -1.80
CA ILE A 91 3.23 6.74 -0.93
C ILE A 91 2.92 5.43 -0.21
N VAL A 92 3.14 4.29 -0.86
CA VAL A 92 2.86 2.98 -0.29
C VAL A 92 3.90 1.97 -0.78
N LEU A 93 4.31 1.07 0.10
CA LEU A 93 5.00 -0.17 -0.21
C LEU A 93 4.17 -1.32 0.34
N VAL A 94 3.84 -2.27 -0.51
CA VAL A 94 3.38 -3.60 -0.07
C VAL A 94 4.29 -4.67 -0.66
N GLY A 95 4.50 -5.75 0.07
CA GLY A 95 5.27 -6.88 -0.41
C GLY A 95 4.93 -8.17 0.31
N ALA A 96 5.12 -9.26 -0.41
CA ALA A 96 4.93 -10.62 0.08
C ALA A 96 6.13 -11.49 -0.35
N ALA A 97 6.65 -12.26 0.59
CA ALA A 97 7.74 -13.19 0.41
C ALA A 97 7.22 -14.63 0.58
N SER A 98 7.64 -15.52 -0.32
CA SER A 98 7.24 -16.93 -0.30
C SER A 98 8.32 -17.81 -0.93
N ALA A 99 8.30 -19.11 -0.63
CA ALA A 99 9.08 -20.14 -1.32
C ALA A 99 8.86 -20.14 -2.85
N HIS A 100 7.65 -19.79 -3.32
CA HIS A 100 7.30 -19.82 -4.74
C HIS A 100 6.64 -18.53 -5.23
N ARG A 101 6.98 -18.15 -6.46
CA ARG A 101 6.58 -16.86 -7.07
C ARG A 101 5.07 -16.63 -7.12
N GLU A 102 4.28 -17.68 -7.32
CA GLU A 102 2.82 -17.56 -7.51
C GLU A 102 2.15 -16.99 -6.27
N ALA A 103 2.42 -17.58 -5.10
CA ALA A 103 1.94 -17.07 -3.82
C ALA A 103 2.40 -15.63 -3.55
N ALA A 104 3.66 -15.30 -3.87
CA ALA A 104 4.18 -13.94 -3.70
C ALA A 104 3.44 -12.91 -4.58
N PHE A 105 3.21 -13.24 -5.87
CA PHE A 105 2.48 -12.36 -6.79
C PHE A 105 1.02 -12.16 -6.38
N GLU A 106 0.31 -13.24 -6.10
CA GLU A 106 -1.10 -13.19 -5.75
C GLU A 106 -1.33 -12.44 -4.44
N ALA A 107 -0.54 -12.75 -3.40
CA ALA A 107 -0.65 -12.07 -2.12
C ALA A 107 -0.28 -10.58 -2.24
N CYS A 108 0.77 -10.21 -2.98
CA CYS A 108 1.12 -8.80 -3.15
C CYS A 108 -0.01 -8.02 -3.86
N HIS A 109 -0.68 -8.62 -4.83
CA HIS A 109 -1.82 -8.03 -5.53
C HIS A 109 -3.05 -7.89 -4.61
N PHE A 110 -3.33 -8.94 -3.83
CA PHE A 110 -4.38 -8.93 -2.81
C PHE A 110 -4.16 -7.80 -1.79
N LEU A 111 -2.95 -7.70 -1.24
CA LEU A 111 -2.59 -6.69 -0.24
C LEU A 111 -2.83 -5.27 -0.75
N ILE A 112 -2.45 -4.94 -1.99
CA ILE A 112 -2.66 -3.58 -2.53
C ILE A 112 -4.14 -3.28 -2.80
N ASP A 113 -4.90 -4.23 -3.34
CA ASP A 113 -6.31 -4.01 -3.65
C ASP A 113 -7.15 -3.79 -2.40
N TRP A 114 -6.90 -4.60 -1.36
CA TRP A 114 -7.61 -4.48 -0.10
C TRP A 114 -7.14 -3.28 0.72
N LEU A 115 -5.86 -2.92 0.69
CA LEU A 115 -5.38 -1.69 1.30
C LEU A 115 -6.15 -0.48 0.75
N LYS A 116 -6.30 -0.38 -0.58
CA LYS A 116 -6.95 0.76 -1.22
C LYS A 116 -8.44 0.89 -0.94
N THR A 117 -9.09 -0.18 -0.48
CA THR A 117 -10.54 -0.22 -0.29
C THR A 117 -10.98 -0.33 1.16
N LYS A 118 -10.20 -1.02 1.99
CA LYS A 118 -10.55 -1.31 3.38
C LYS A 118 -9.79 -0.42 4.38
N ALA A 119 -8.64 0.16 4.00
CA ALA A 119 -7.89 1.04 4.90
C ALA A 119 -8.43 2.49 4.84
N PRO A 120 -8.79 3.08 5.99
CA PRO A 120 -9.40 4.41 6.06
C PRO A 120 -8.36 5.53 5.88
N PHE A 121 -8.14 5.92 4.64
CA PHE A 121 -7.38 7.11 4.27
C PHE A 121 -8.29 8.16 3.63
N TRP A 122 -8.12 9.41 4.04
CA TRP A 122 -8.78 10.56 3.42
C TRP A 122 -7.77 11.35 2.61
N LYS A 123 -8.14 11.63 1.35
CA LYS A 123 -7.26 12.27 0.38
C LYS A 123 -7.75 13.69 0.08
N LEU A 124 -6.89 14.67 0.34
CA LEU A 124 -7.04 16.05 -0.08
C LEU A 124 -6.06 16.34 -1.22
N GLU A 125 -6.56 16.70 -2.40
CA GLU A 125 -5.73 17.10 -3.54
C GLU A 125 -5.54 18.62 -3.57
N GLU A 126 -4.31 19.06 -3.86
CA GLU A 126 -3.96 20.47 -4.06
C GLU A 126 -3.66 20.70 -5.55
N GLY A 127 -4.62 21.28 -6.26
CA GLY A 127 -4.44 21.76 -7.63
C GLY A 127 -3.86 23.17 -7.68
N ALA A 128 -3.70 23.72 -8.89
CA ALA A 128 -3.13 25.07 -9.09
C ALA A 128 -3.98 26.19 -8.47
N ARG A 129 -5.29 25.99 -8.31
CA ARG A 129 -6.23 27.03 -7.86
C ARG A 129 -7.09 26.64 -6.66
N GLU A 130 -7.24 25.35 -6.39
CA GLU A 130 -8.15 24.86 -5.36
C GLU A 130 -7.63 23.61 -4.64
N ARG A 131 -8.21 23.35 -3.47
CA ARG A 131 -8.02 22.11 -2.72
C ARG A 131 -9.34 21.37 -2.65
N ARG A 132 -9.33 20.07 -2.94
CA ARG A 132 -10.55 19.24 -2.98
C ARG A 132 -10.36 17.91 -2.25
N TRP A 133 -11.34 17.55 -1.43
CA TRP A 133 -11.41 16.21 -0.85
C TRP A 133 -11.88 15.23 -1.92
N VAL A 134 -11.18 14.11 -2.03
CA VAL A 134 -11.44 13.09 -3.05
C VAL A 134 -12.11 11.89 -2.39
N ALA A 135 -13.24 11.48 -2.95
CA ALA A 135 -13.93 10.26 -2.53
C ALA A 135 -13.15 9.01 -2.98
N ALA A 136 -13.39 7.88 -2.30
CA ALA A 136 -12.86 6.59 -2.72
C ALA A 136 -13.32 6.27 -4.15
N LYS A 137 -12.43 5.66 -4.95
CA LYS A 137 -12.71 5.33 -6.34
C LYS A 137 -13.52 4.04 -6.47
N VAL A 138 -14.44 4.03 -7.43
CA VAL A 138 -15.30 2.87 -7.71
C VAL A 138 -14.48 1.70 -8.28
N GLU A 139 -13.45 2.00 -9.07
CA GLU A 139 -12.57 0.99 -9.66
C GLU A 139 -11.82 0.17 -8.61
N ASP A 140 -11.37 0.82 -7.53
CA ASP A 140 -10.69 0.13 -6.42
C ASP A 140 -11.66 -0.87 -5.75
N THR A 141 -12.94 -0.51 -5.63
CA THR A 141 -13.98 -1.40 -5.06
C THR A 141 -14.21 -2.65 -5.92
N ALA A 142 -14.20 -2.52 -7.25
CA ALA A 142 -14.34 -3.66 -8.15
C ALA A 142 -13.11 -4.59 -8.08
N ALA A 143 -11.91 -4.03 -7.98
CA ALA A 143 -10.68 -4.80 -7.82
C ALA A 143 -10.67 -5.60 -6.51
N ALA A 144 -11.16 -5.03 -5.41
CA ALA A 144 -11.20 -5.73 -4.12
C ALA A 144 -12.23 -6.88 -4.08
N LYS A 145 -13.33 -6.78 -4.83
CA LYS A 145 -14.38 -7.82 -4.90
C LYS A 145 -13.92 -9.14 -5.47
N LYS A 146 -12.86 -9.17 -6.30
CA LYS A 146 -12.32 -10.43 -6.83
C LYS A 146 -11.70 -11.33 -5.76
N TRP A 147 -11.54 -10.81 -4.55
CA TRP A 147 -10.98 -11.49 -3.39
C TRP A 147 -12.02 -11.81 -2.31
N GLU A 148 -13.29 -11.46 -2.52
CA GLU A 148 -14.41 -11.95 -1.69
C GLU A 148 -14.70 -13.41 -2.01
#